data_AF-A0A7J6UYP6-F1
#
_entry.id   AF-A0A7J6UYP6-F1
#
_cell.length_a   1.000
_cell.length_b   1.000
_cell.length_c   1.000
_cell.angle_alpha   90.00
_cell.angle_beta   90.00
_cell.angle_gamma   90.00
#
_symmetry.space_group_name_H-M   'P 1'
#
loop_
_entity.id
_entity.type
_entity.pdbx_description
1 polymer ?
#
loop_
_entity_poly.entity_id
_entity_poly.type
_entity_poly.pdbx_seq_one_letter_code
_entity_poly.pdbx_strand_id
1 'polypeptide(L)'
;VKVWLVDTERFLNSSESNSSSICLLKEVTSASSAPVSVLSLTASAESSEKMLLAVGRGSGSLEVWMCDISSSKFQISGSYDAHVQVVTGLTWAFSGRCLYSCSQ
;
A
#
# COMPACT_ATOMS: atom_id res chain seq x y z
N VAL A 1 -4.57 7.25 2.27
CA VAL A 1 -4.90 5.80 2.42
C VAL A 1 -4.35 5.34 3.75
N LYS A 2 -5.09 4.52 4.51
CA LYS A 2 -4.62 4.02 5.81
C LYS A 2 -4.34 2.53 5.70
N VAL A 3 -3.15 2.12 6.15
CA VAL A 3 -2.72 0.73 6.25
C VAL A 3 -2.76 0.34 7.73
N TRP A 4 -3.50 -0.71 8.03
CA TRP A 4 -3.71 -1.22 9.37
C TRP A 4 -3.06 -2.60 9.48
N LEU A 5 -2.38 -2.86 10.59
CA LEU A 5 -1.87 -4.17 10.95
C LEU A 5 -2.85 -4.81 11.94
N VAL A 6 -3.20 -6.06 11.70
CA VAL A 6 -4.12 -6.81 12.56
C VAL A 6 -3.45 -8.10 13.02
N ASP A 7 -3.41 -8.31 14.33
CA ASP A 7 -3.06 -9.60 14.92
C ASP A 7 -4.32 -10.46 14.96
N THR A 8 -4.43 -11.36 13.98
CA THR A 8 -5.62 -12.20 13.80
C THR A 8 -5.85 -13.15 14.98
N GLU A 9 -4.80 -13.67 15.62
CA GLU A 9 -4.94 -14.59 16.74
C GLU A 9 -5.50 -13.87 17.97
N ARG A 10 -4.98 -12.68 18.29
CA ARG A 10 -5.51 -11.86 19.38
C ARG A 10 -6.88 -11.30 19.06
N PHE A 11 -7.15 -10.96 17.80
CA PHE A 11 -8.44 -10.46 17.36
C PHE A 11 -9.54 -11.51 17.49
N LEU A 12 -9.27 -12.77 17.13
CA LEU A 12 -10.26 -13.85 17.22
C LEU A 12 -10.51 -14.31 18.66
N ASN A 13 -9.52 -14.18 19.54
CA ASN A 13 -9.59 -14.65 20.93
C ASN A 13 -10.02 -13.58 21.95
N SER A 14 -10.27 -12.33 21.53
CA SER A 14 -10.72 -11.27 22.44
C SER A 14 -12.23 -11.36 22.70
N SER A 15 -12.64 -11.70 23.92
CA SER A 15 -14.05 -11.79 24.33
C SER A 15 -14.68 -10.47 24.81
N GLU A 16 -13.88 -9.46 25.19
CA GLU A 16 -14.35 -8.11 25.53
C GLU A 16 -13.35 -7.03 25.11
N SER A 17 -13.86 -5.82 24.86
CA SER A 17 -13.14 -4.66 24.35
C SER A 17 -11.98 -4.21 25.26
N ASN A 18 -10.73 -4.33 24.80
CA ASN A 18 -9.61 -3.38 25.04
C ASN A 18 -8.18 -3.97 24.91
N SER A 19 -7.94 -5.05 24.17
CA SER A 19 -6.60 -5.26 23.60
C SER A 19 -6.63 -4.77 22.15
N SER A 20 -5.79 -3.80 21.82
CA SER A 20 -5.71 -3.23 20.47
C SER A 20 -5.10 -4.25 19.50
N SER A 21 -5.88 -5.25 19.08
CA SER A 21 -5.50 -6.24 18.07
C SER A 21 -5.34 -5.63 16.68
N ILE A 22 -5.69 -4.34 16.53
CA ILE A 22 -5.57 -3.54 15.32
C ILE A 22 -4.71 -2.32 15.64
N CYS A 23 -3.65 -2.12 14.88
CA CYS A 23 -2.75 -0.98 14.98
C CYS A 23 -2.69 -0.23 13.65
N LEU A 24 -2.74 1.10 13.67
CA LEU A 24 -2.46 1.90 12.48
C LEU A 24 -0.97 1.78 12.17
N LEU A 25 -0.64 1.13 11.05
CA LEU A 25 0.75 0.96 10.63
C LEU A 25 1.24 2.23 9.91
N LYS A 26 0.41 2.77 9.01
CA LYS A 26 0.71 4.03 8.31
C LYS A 26 -0.53 4.69 7.76
N GLU A 27 -0.59 6.01 7.90
CA GLU A 27 -1.39 6.83 7.01
C GLU A 27 -0.51 7.32 5.85
N VAL A 28 -0.78 6.83 4.66
CA VAL A 28 -0.14 7.26 3.41
C VAL A 28 -0.85 8.53 2.96
N THR A 29 -0.23 9.65 3.31
CA THR A 29 -0.54 10.98 2.80
C THR A 29 0.40 11.26 1.63
N SER A 30 -0.18 11.61 0.49
CA SER A 30 0.59 12.13 -0.65
C SER A 30 0.44 13.64 -0.69
N ALA A 31 1.43 14.33 -1.25
CA ALA A 31 1.32 15.75 -1.56
C ALA A 31 0.32 16.01 -2.71
N SER A 32 -0.07 14.98 -3.48
CA SER A 32 -1.02 15.10 -4.58
C SER A 32 -2.44 15.36 -4.09
N SER A 33 -3.07 16.40 -4.64
CA SER A 33 -4.48 16.71 -4.44
C SER A 33 -5.41 15.76 -5.19
N ALA A 34 -4.89 14.97 -6.15
CA ALA A 34 -5.70 14.04 -6.92
C ALA A 34 -6.14 12.83 -6.06
N PRO A 35 -7.41 12.43 -6.15
CA PRO A 35 -7.92 11.31 -5.37
C PRO A 35 -7.22 10.00 -5.75
N VAL A 36 -7.05 9.11 -4.78
CA VAL A 36 -6.61 7.74 -5.04
C VAL A 36 -7.72 7.00 -5.77
N SER A 37 -7.40 6.40 -6.91
CA SER A 37 -8.34 5.65 -7.73
C SER A 37 -8.16 4.14 -7.57
N VAL A 38 -6.93 3.67 -7.38
CA VAL A 38 -6.62 2.24 -7.29
C VAL A 38 -5.40 2.00 -6.40
N LEU A 39 -5.39 0.84 -5.74
CA LEU A 39 -4.29 0.38 -4.88
C LEU A 39 -3.86 -1.02 -5.29
N SER A 40 -2.58 -1.31 -5.14
CA SER A 40 -2.07 -2.69 -5.23
C SER A 40 -1.03 -2.93 -4.16
N LEU A 41 -1.13 -4.06 -3.47
CA LEU A 41 -0.28 -4.41 -2.34
C LEU A 41 0.32 -5.80 -2.55
N THR A 42 1.59 -5.97 -2.24
CA THR A 42 2.24 -7.29 -2.27
C THR A 42 3.37 -7.38 -1.25
N ALA A 43 3.75 -8.60 -0.87
CA ALA A 43 4.98 -8.84 -0.13
C ALA A 43 6.18 -8.75 -1.09
N SER A 44 7.30 -8.24 -0.60
CA SER A 44 8.55 -8.20 -1.37
C SER A 44 9.13 -9.60 -1.51
N ALA A 45 9.68 -9.91 -2.68
CA ALA A 45 10.47 -11.13 -2.89
C ALA A 45 11.67 -11.26 -1.94
N GLU A 46 12.20 -10.16 -1.42
CA GLU A 46 13.39 -10.16 -0.57
C GLU A 46 13.11 -10.56 0.87
N SER A 47 11.91 -10.26 1.38
CA SER A 47 11.56 -10.47 2.79
C SER A 47 10.05 -10.34 2.99
N SER A 48 9.47 -11.23 3.78
CA SER A 48 8.07 -11.14 4.23
C SER A 48 7.80 -9.92 5.09
N GLU A 49 8.83 -9.37 5.74
CA GLU A 49 8.75 -8.15 6.55
C GLU A 49 8.76 -6.88 5.70
N LYS A 50 9.00 -7.01 4.39
CA LYS A 50 8.93 -5.90 3.44
C LYS A 50 7.69 -6.04 2.57
N MET A 51 6.95 -4.97 2.48
CA MET A 51 5.72 -4.86 1.69
C MET A 51 5.84 -3.72 0.69
N LEU A 52 5.30 -3.93 -0.50
CA LEU A 52 5.25 -2.95 -1.57
C LEU A 52 3.81 -2.49 -1.77
N LEU A 53 3.61 -1.18 -1.73
CA LEU A 53 2.32 -0.55 -1.95
C LEU A 53 2.41 0.37 -3.17
N ALA A 54 1.57 0.11 -4.17
CA ALA A 54 1.37 0.99 -5.31
C ALA A 54 0.06 1.76 -5.13
N VAL A 55 0.11 3.07 -5.42
CA VAL A 55 -1.03 3.98 -5.33
C VAL A 55 -1.22 4.65 -6.68
N GLY A 56 -2.33 4.36 -7.36
CA GLY A 56 -2.75 5.03 -8.59
C GLY A 56 -3.76 6.12 -8.29
N ARG A 57 -3.74 7.20 -9.07
CA ARG A 57 -4.59 8.38 -8.83
C ARG A 57 -5.43 8.77 -10.04
N GLY A 58 -6.45 9.58 -9.77
CA GLY A 58 -7.32 10.23 -10.75
C GLY A 58 -6.57 11.08 -11.79
N SER A 59 -5.39 11.59 -11.43
CA SER A 59 -4.51 12.37 -12.32
C SER A 59 -3.68 11.53 -13.30
N GLY A 60 -3.71 10.19 -13.18
CA GLY A 60 -2.82 9.31 -13.94
C GLY A 60 -1.44 9.09 -13.33
N SER A 61 -1.13 9.79 -12.24
CA SER A 61 0.10 9.58 -11.48
C SER A 61 0.04 8.30 -10.63
N LEU A 62 1.21 7.74 -10.39
CA LEU A 62 1.45 6.55 -9.59
C LEU A 62 2.56 6.80 -8.55
N GLU A 63 2.36 6.33 -7.32
CA GLU A 63 3.39 6.29 -6.28
C GLU A 63 3.65 4.84 -5.87
N VAL A 64 4.93 4.50 -5.66
CA VAL A 64 5.36 3.22 -5.12
C VAL A 64 6.01 3.45 -3.76
N TRP A 65 5.55 2.70 -2.77
CA TRP A 65 6.00 2.75 -1.40
C TRP A 65 6.61 1.42 -0.98
N MET A 66 7.80 1.48 -0.40
CA MET A 66 8.41 0.36 0.33
C MET A 66 8.10 0.52 1.81
N CYS A 67 7.60 -0.56 2.40
CA CYS A 67 7.13 -0.59 3.77
C CYS A 67 7.87 -1.71 4.50
N ASP A 68 8.64 -1.37 5.52
CA ASP A 68 9.22 -2.32 6.45
C ASP A 68 8.28 -2.45 7.65
N ILE A 69 7.61 -3.60 7.76
CA ILE A 69 6.57 -3.86 8.75
C ILE A 69 7.17 -3.87 10.15
N SER A 70 8.29 -4.58 10.33
CA SER A 70 8.98 -4.76 11.60
C SER A 70 9.40 -3.43 12.24
N SER A 71 9.86 -2.48 11.42
CA SER A 71 10.30 -1.16 11.88
C SER A 71 9.24 -0.07 11.68
N SER A 72 8.07 -0.42 11.13
CA SER A 72 7.01 0.52 10.74
C SER A 72 7.53 1.68 9.87
N LYS A 73 8.56 1.43 9.06
CA LYS A 73 9.18 2.45 8.19
C LYS A 73 8.55 2.41 6.81
N PHE A 74 8.13 3.58 6.34
CA PHE A 74 7.50 3.76 5.03
C PHE A 74 8.27 4.79 4.24
N GLN A 75 8.73 4.41 3.06
CA GLN A 75 9.49 5.28 2.16
C GLN A 75 8.92 5.21 0.75
N ILE A 76 8.87 6.36 0.09
CA ILE A 76 8.54 6.43 -1.33
C ILE A 76 9.76 5.89 -2.10
N SER A 77 9.55 4.84 -2.87
CA SER A 77 10.54 4.26 -3.78
C SER A 77 10.52 4.96 -5.14
N GLY A 78 9.35 5.45 -5.56
CA GLY A 78 9.22 6.21 -6.79
C GLY A 78 7.85 6.87 -6.94
N SER A 79 7.81 7.93 -7.74
CA SER A 79 6.60 8.63 -8.14
C SER A 79 6.68 8.92 -9.64
N TYR A 80 5.60 8.65 -10.37
CA TYR A 80 5.59 8.63 -11.82
C TYR A 80 4.29 9.21 -12.37
N ASP A 81 4.37 10.10 -13.36
CA ASP A 81 3.22 10.52 -14.16
C ASP A 81 2.99 9.49 -15.27
N ALA A 82 2.46 8.33 -14.88
CA ALA A 82 2.41 7.14 -15.74
C ALA A 82 1.37 7.24 -16.86
N HIS A 83 0.27 7.95 -16.62
CA HIS A 83 -0.85 8.06 -17.55
C HIS A 83 -1.35 9.51 -17.64
N VAL A 84 -2.01 9.84 -18.76
CA VAL A 84 -2.66 11.15 -18.96
C VAL A 84 -4.04 11.18 -18.28
N GLN A 85 -4.71 10.04 -18.20
CA GLN A 85 -6.02 9.89 -17.55
C GLN A 85 -5.89 9.05 -16.28
N VAL A 86 -7.02 8.90 -15.57
CA VAL A 86 -7.10 8.15 -14.31
C VAL A 86 -6.48 6.76 -14.43
N VAL A 87 -5.64 6.40 -13.45
CA VAL A 87 -5.16 5.02 -13.32
C VAL A 87 -6.34 4.16 -12.87
N THR A 88 -6.72 3.17 -13.68
CA THR A 88 -7.88 2.30 -13.45
C THR A 88 -7.49 0.92 -12.93
N GLY A 89 -6.25 0.48 -13.14
CA GLY A 89 -5.77 -0.81 -12.67
C GLY A 89 -4.31 -0.79 -12.29
N LEU A 90 -3.98 -1.55 -11.24
CA LEU A 90 -2.62 -1.81 -10.78
C LEU A 90 -2.46 -3.24 -10.33
N THR A 91 -1.40 -3.90 -10.79
CA THR A 91 -1.06 -5.24 -10.33
C THR A 91 0.44 -5.45 -10.23
N TRP A 92 0.87 -5.95 -9.07
CA TRP A 92 2.23 -6.44 -8.89
C TRP A 92 2.38 -7.81 -9.53
N ALA A 93 3.52 -8.04 -10.18
CA ALA A 93 3.90 -9.32 -10.75
C ALA A 93 5.31 -9.71 -10.29
N PHE A 94 5.63 -11.00 -10.49
CA PHE A 94 6.94 -11.58 -10.17
C PHE A 94 7.39 -11.26 -8.73
N SER A 95 6.49 -11.46 -7.77
CA SER A 95 6.75 -11.21 -6.34
C SER A 95 7.21 -9.77 -6.06
N GLY A 96 6.55 -8.79 -6.69
CA GLY A 96 6.82 -7.37 -6.45
C GLY A 96 7.95 -6.77 -7.28
N ARG A 97 8.50 -7.51 -8.25
CA ARG A 97 9.58 -6.99 -9.12
C ARG A 97 9.08 -6.16 -10.28
N CYS A 98 7.85 -6.39 -10.74
CA CYS A 98 7.22 -5.60 -11.79
C CYS A 98 5.88 -5.07 -11.30
N LEU A 99 5.55 -3.85 -11.71
CA LEU A 99 4.25 -3.24 -11.50
C LEU A 99 3.65 -2.89 -12.86
N TYR A 100 2.50 -3.48 -13.15
CA TYR A 100 1.71 -3.14 -14.33
C TYR A 100 0.62 -2.14 -13.96
N SER A 101 0.35 -1.21 -14.86
CA SER A 101 -0.70 -0.22 -14.71
C SER A 101 -1.50 -0.07 -16.00
N CYS A 102 -2.77 0.27 -15.87
CA CYS A 102 -3.64 0.67 -16.98
C CYS A 102 -4.46 1.91 -16.63
N SER A 103 -4.96 2.57 -17.67
CA SER A 103 -5.73 3.82 -17.62
C SER A 103 -7.00 3.68 -18.44
N GLN A 104 -7.96 4.57 -18.17
CA GLN A 104 -9.15 4.79 -19.01
C GLN A 104 -8.77 5.29 -20.41
#